data_AF-A0A370U2U4-F1
#
_entry.id   AF-A0A370U2U4-F1
#
_cell.length_a   1.000
_cell.length_b   1.000
_cell.length_c   1.000
_cell.angle_alpha   90.00
_cell.angle_beta   90.00
_cell.angle_gamma   90.00
#
_symmetry.space_group_name_H-M   'P 1'
#
loop_
_entity.id
_entity.type
_entity.pdbx_description
1 polymer ?
#
loop_
_entity_poly.entity_id
_entity_poly.type
_entity_poly.pdbx_seq_one_letter_code
_entity_poly.pdbx_strand_id
1 'polypeptide(L)'
;MSTFGSPGGRQIQSKPTPPERGSFPLDHDGECKDVMMNYLSCIKKVKGTNEAECRNLAKSYLSCRMDRNLMAKDEFKNLGFGEDKPGTPEGTKVGADEGKKNELRW
;
A
#
# COMPACT_ATOMS: atom_id res chain seq x y z
N MET A 1 -37.88 20.39 32.63
CA MET A 1 -38.46 19.29 31.80
C MET A 1 -38.27 19.73 30.35
N SER A 2 -37.47 19.15 29.46
CA SER A 2 -36.79 17.85 29.43
C SER A 2 -35.60 17.91 28.45
N THR A 3 -34.45 17.42 28.92
CA THR A 3 -33.33 16.76 28.21
C THR A 3 -33.16 16.93 26.69
N PHE A 4 -32.40 17.96 26.28
CA PHE A 4 -31.73 18.00 24.97
C PHE A 4 -30.29 17.48 25.15
N GLY A 5 -30.16 16.17 25.36
CA GLY A 5 -28.90 15.57 25.81
C GLY A 5 -28.89 14.05 25.80
N SER A 6 -29.45 13.41 24.76
CA SER A 6 -29.30 11.97 24.57
C SER A 6 -28.13 11.70 23.61
N PRO A 7 -26.94 11.29 24.08
CA PRO A 7 -25.86 10.81 23.21
C PRO A 7 -26.21 9.39 22.75
N GLY A 8 -27.14 9.31 21.82
CA GLY A 8 -27.64 8.06 21.24
C GLY A 8 -27.84 8.18 19.74
N GLY A 9 -27.09 9.09 19.09
CA GLY A 9 -27.04 9.24 17.64
C GLY A 9 -26.48 7.98 17.01
N ARG A 10 -27.36 7.00 16.83
CA ARG A 10 -27.12 5.72 16.16
C ARG A 10 -26.59 6.06 14.78
N GLN A 11 -25.27 6.10 14.64
CA GLN A 11 -24.60 6.15 13.35
C GLN A 11 -25.16 4.95 12.61
N ILE A 12 -26.03 5.20 11.63
CA ILE A 12 -26.53 4.17 10.77
C ILE A 12 -25.27 3.69 10.07
N GLN A 13 -24.77 2.53 10.49
CA GLN A 13 -23.67 1.83 9.84
C GLN A 13 -24.19 1.39 8.48
N SER A 14 -24.37 2.33 7.56
CA SER A 14 -24.54 2.05 6.15
C SER A 14 -23.20 1.49 5.73
N LYS A 15 -23.13 0.16 5.64
CA LYS A 15 -22.07 -0.47 4.87
C LYS A 15 -22.20 0.16 3.48
N PRO A 16 -21.20 0.91 3.00
CA PRO A 16 -21.27 1.51 1.68
C PRO A 16 -21.58 0.39 0.71
N THR A 17 -22.71 0.46 0.02
CA THR A 17 -22.98 -0.44 -1.08
C THR A 17 -21.93 -0.14 -2.16
N PRO A 18 -21.19 -1.15 -2.67
CA PRO A 18 -20.30 -0.94 -3.80
C PRO A 18 -21.11 -0.28 -4.94
N PRO A 19 -20.63 0.76 -5.66
CA PRO A 19 -19.26 1.25 -5.81
C PRO A 19 -19.03 2.69 -5.28
N GLU A 20 -19.55 3.04 -4.10
CA GLU A 20 -19.45 4.39 -3.51
C GLU A 20 -18.03 4.89 -3.17
N ARG A 21 -16.98 4.06 -3.35
CA ARG A 21 -15.57 4.47 -3.23
C ARG A 21 -14.71 4.12 -4.43
N GLY A 22 -15.32 3.74 -5.55
CA GLY A 22 -14.60 3.25 -6.72
C GLY A 22 -13.81 1.98 -6.39
N SER A 23 -14.21 0.85 -6.97
CA SER A 23 -13.22 -0.13 -7.41
C SER A 23 -12.46 0.50 -8.58
N PHE A 24 -11.74 1.59 -8.30
CA PHE A 24 -10.89 2.23 -9.27
C PHE A 24 -9.87 1.16 -9.65
N PRO A 25 -9.69 0.85 -10.94
CA PRO A 25 -9.07 -0.39 -11.41
C PRO A 25 -7.59 -0.43 -11.04
N LEU A 26 -7.28 -0.74 -9.78
CA LEU A 26 -5.94 -1.08 -9.31
C LEU A 26 -5.47 -2.41 -9.90
N ASP A 27 -6.42 -3.17 -10.45
CA ASP A 27 -6.22 -4.43 -11.17
C ASP A 27 -6.55 -4.23 -12.65
N HIS A 28 -5.57 -3.70 -13.37
CA HIS A 28 -5.55 -3.52 -14.81
C HIS A 28 -5.31 -4.88 -15.50
N ASP A 29 -6.27 -5.80 -15.44
CA ASP A 29 -6.22 -7.14 -16.07
C ASP A 29 -5.31 -8.19 -15.40
N GLY A 30 -4.70 -7.87 -14.26
CA GLY A 30 -3.90 -8.84 -13.49
C GLY A 30 -2.54 -9.17 -14.10
N GLU A 31 -1.91 -8.22 -14.80
CA GLU A 31 -0.60 -8.36 -15.48
C GLU A 31 0.53 -8.94 -14.61
N CYS A 32 0.51 -8.69 -13.29
CA CYS A 32 1.54 -9.15 -12.35
C CYS A 32 1.08 -10.34 -11.48
N LYS A 33 -0.06 -10.96 -11.79
CA LYS A 33 -0.69 -12.00 -10.97
C LYS A 33 0.17 -13.27 -10.88
N ASP A 34 0.87 -13.66 -11.95
CA ASP A 34 1.70 -14.87 -11.93
C ASP A 34 2.83 -14.77 -10.90
N VAL A 35 3.52 -13.63 -10.87
CA VAL A 35 4.60 -13.35 -9.91
C VAL A 35 4.05 -13.26 -8.48
N MET A 36 2.85 -12.67 -8.30
CA MET A 36 2.16 -12.62 -7.01
C MET A 36 1.86 -14.03 -6.48
N MET A 37 1.35 -14.92 -7.34
CA MET A 37 1.02 -16.30 -6.95
C MET A 37 2.27 -17.07 -6.54
N ASN A 38 3.39 -16.87 -7.22
CA ASN A 38 4.67 -17.46 -6.85
C ASN A 38 5.15 -16.95 -5.48
N TYR A 39 5.06 -15.64 -5.22
CA TYR A 39 5.39 -15.05 -3.92
C TYR A 39 4.52 -15.63 -2.79
N LEU A 40 3.20 -15.66 -2.98
CA LEU A 40 2.26 -16.22 -2.01
C LEU A 40 2.52 -17.70 -1.76
N SER A 41 2.89 -18.45 -2.79
CA SER A 41 3.25 -19.86 -2.67
C SER A 41 4.55 -20.04 -1.89
N CYS A 42 5.53 -19.17 -2.09
CA CYS A 42 6.78 -19.15 -1.33
C CYS A 42 6.51 -18.90 0.16
N ILE A 43 5.81 -17.81 0.50
CA ILE A 43 5.47 -17.44 1.89
C ILE A 43 4.69 -18.55 2.60
N LYS A 44 3.76 -19.22 1.90
CA LYS A 44 3.03 -20.37 2.45
C LYS A 44 3.94 -21.56 2.77
N LYS A 45 4.93 -21.86 1.91
CA LYS A 45 5.88 -22.95 2.14
C LYS A 45 6.76 -22.71 3.37
N VAL A 46 7.23 -21.48 3.52
CA VAL A 46 8.15 -21.07 4.60
C VAL A 46 7.39 -20.69 5.89
N LYS A 47 6.08 -20.96 5.96
CA LYS A 47 5.21 -20.69 7.12
C LYS A 47 5.24 -19.22 7.57
N GLY A 48 5.36 -18.29 6.63
CA GLY A 48 5.39 -16.85 6.93
C GLY A 48 6.74 -16.30 7.35
N THR A 49 7.82 -17.09 7.31
CA THR A 49 9.18 -16.55 7.51
C THR A 49 9.62 -15.75 6.29
N ASN A 50 10.42 -14.72 6.51
CA ASN A 50 10.92 -13.87 5.43
C ASN A 50 12.25 -14.44 4.89
N GLU A 51 12.18 -15.56 4.17
CA GLU A 51 13.34 -16.13 3.50
C GLU A 51 13.80 -15.27 2.32
N ALA A 52 15.10 -15.31 2.03
CA ALA A 52 15.71 -14.55 0.94
C ALA A 52 15.08 -14.87 -0.43
N GLU A 53 14.67 -16.13 -0.65
CA GLU A 53 13.99 -16.54 -1.88
C GLU A 53 12.63 -15.84 -2.04
N CYS A 54 11.84 -15.75 -0.96
CA CYS A 54 10.55 -15.07 -1.01
C CYS A 54 10.71 -13.54 -1.12
N ARG A 55 11.78 -12.96 -0.56
CA ARG A 55 12.11 -11.54 -0.79
C ARG A 55 12.41 -11.27 -2.26
N ASN A 56 13.15 -12.14 -2.95
CA ASN A 56 13.43 -11.97 -4.37
C ASN A 56 12.13 -11.96 -5.20
N LEU A 57 11.19 -12.86 -4.88
CA LEU A 57 9.88 -12.88 -5.51
C LEU A 57 9.06 -11.62 -5.21
N ALA A 58 9.08 -11.13 -3.96
CA ALA A 58 8.41 -9.89 -3.59
C ALA A 58 8.99 -8.67 -4.34
N LYS A 59 10.32 -8.62 -4.52
CA LYS A 59 10.99 -7.58 -5.29
C LYS A 59 10.56 -7.58 -6.75
N SER A 60 10.49 -8.77 -7.38
CA SER A 60 10.03 -8.92 -8.76
C SER A 60 8.55 -8.58 -8.95
N TYR A 61 7.72 -8.84 -7.93
CA TYR A 61 6.31 -8.47 -7.97
C TYR A 61 6.14 -6.95 -7.95
N LEU A 62 6.88 -6.26 -7.08
CA LEU A 62 6.84 -4.80 -7.00
C LEU A 62 7.45 -4.13 -8.24
N SER A 63 8.52 -4.69 -8.82
CA SER A 63 9.07 -4.19 -10.07
C SER A 63 8.05 -4.27 -11.20
N CYS A 64 7.34 -5.40 -11.33
CA CYS A 64 6.29 -5.54 -12.33
C CYS A 64 5.21 -4.45 -12.20
N ARG A 65 4.79 -4.12 -10.97
CA ARG A 65 3.79 -3.07 -10.73
C ARG A 65 4.31 -1.68 -11.10
N MET A 66 5.59 -1.39 -10.83
CA MET A 66 6.24 -0.14 -11.20
C MET A 66 6.42 0.01 -12.73
N ASP A 67 6.77 -1.07 -13.42
CA ASP A 67 6.98 -1.10 -14.87
C ASP A 67 5.68 -0.93 -15.64
N ARG A 68 4.59 -1.50 -15.12
CA ARG A 68 3.24 -1.42 -15.69
C ARG A 68 2.48 -0.17 -15.26
N ASN A 69 3.13 0.77 -14.57
CA ASN A 69 2.52 1.97 -13.99
C ASN A 69 1.29 1.69 -13.11
N LEU A 70 1.24 0.49 -12.50
CA LEU A 70 0.23 0.08 -11.51
C LEU A 70 0.54 0.61 -10.10
N MET A 71 1.75 1.14 -9.93
CA MET A 71 2.24 1.78 -8.71
C MET A 71 3.22 2.90 -9.11
N ALA A 72 3.32 3.94 -8.28
CA ALA A 72 4.39 4.93 -8.42
C ALA A 72 5.76 4.25 -8.33
N LYS A 73 6.71 4.70 -9.14
CA LYS A 73 8.10 4.22 -9.07
C LYS A 73 8.73 4.73 -7.78
N ASP A 74 9.14 3.80 -6.93
CA ASP A 74 9.81 4.09 -5.67
C ASP A 74 11.10 3.27 -5.58
N GLU A 75 12.02 3.69 -4.71
CA GLU A 75 13.26 2.96 -4.48
C GLU A 75 12.99 1.74 -3.60
N PHE A 76 13.61 0.61 -3.97
CA PHE A 76 13.48 -0.64 -3.22
C PHE A 76 13.86 -0.53 -1.74
N LYS A 77 14.73 0.41 -1.37
CA LYS A 77 15.09 0.69 0.03
C LYS A 77 13.89 1.16 0.85
N ASN A 78 13.04 2.02 0.28
CA ASN A 78 11.83 2.55 0.91
C ASN A 78 10.74 1.48 1.02
N LEU A 79 10.77 0.49 0.14
CA LEU A 79 9.86 -0.66 0.11
C LEU A 79 10.31 -1.81 1.04
N GLY A 80 11.31 -1.61 1.89
CA GLY A 80 11.80 -2.63 2.83
C GLY A 80 12.78 -3.65 2.22
N PHE A 81 13.31 -3.37 1.02
CA PHE A 81 14.40 -4.15 0.40
C PHE A 81 15.77 -3.51 0.61
N GLY A 82 15.93 -2.67 1.64
CA GLY A 82 17.24 -2.24 2.10
C GLY A 82 18.10 -3.45 2.46
N GLU A 83 19.38 -3.38 2.10
CA GLU A 83 20.38 -4.37 2.49
C GLU A 83 20.38 -4.54 4.01
N ASP A 84 20.39 -5.80 4.44
CA ASP A 84 20.46 -6.22 5.83
C ASP A 84 21.81 -5.78 6.41
N LYS A 85 21.88 -4.55 6.92
CA LYS A 85 22.85 -4.20 7.95
C LYS A 85 22.23 -4.63 9.27
N PRO A 86 22.87 -5.51 10.04
CA PRO A 86 22.32 -5.97 11.30
C PRO A 86 22.32 -4.82 12.30
N GLY A 87 21.13 -4.35 12.65
CA GLY A 87 20.87 -3.50 13.81
C GLY A 87 20.84 -2.00 13.54
N THR A 88 19.63 -1.46 13.33
CA THR A 88 19.10 -0.32 14.09
C THR A 88 17.61 -0.12 13.75
N PRO A 89 16.71 0.02 14.74
CA PRO A 89 15.32 0.40 14.50
C PRO A 89 15.26 1.92 14.32
N GLU A 90 15.24 2.42 13.09
CA GLU A 90 15.09 3.85 12.84
C GLU A 90 13.89 4.10 11.93
N GLY A 91 12.75 4.36 12.59
CA GLY A 91 11.75 5.24 12.03
C GLY A 91 12.10 6.68 12.43
N THR A 92 12.51 7.52 11.49
CA THR A 92 12.21 8.98 11.50
C THR A 92 12.66 9.67 10.20
N LYS A 93 11.64 10.13 9.46
CA LYS A 93 11.47 11.45 8.79
C LYS A 93 12.66 12.06 8.04
N VAL A 94 12.47 12.33 6.73
CA VAL A 94 12.46 13.68 6.15
C VAL A 94 11.55 13.68 4.91
N GLY A 95 10.58 14.59 4.87
CA GLY A 95 9.89 15.00 3.65
C GLY A 95 10.37 16.39 3.20
N ALA A 96 10.09 16.73 1.94
CA ALA A 96 9.92 18.07 1.32
C ALA A 96 10.12 17.86 -0.20
N ASP A 97 9.06 17.78 -1.00
CA ASP A 97 8.29 18.89 -1.58
C ASP A 97 9.07 19.69 -2.65
N GLU A 98 8.61 19.59 -3.90
CA GLU A 98 8.51 20.75 -4.78
C GLU A 98 7.12 20.76 -5.43
N GLY A 99 6.13 21.12 -4.61
CA GLY A 99 4.86 21.67 -5.08
C GLY A 99 5.03 23.16 -5.29
N LYS A 100 5.42 23.57 -6.51
CA LYS A 100 5.43 24.99 -6.89
C LYS A 100 3.98 25.48 -7.01
N LYS A 101 3.46 26.01 -5.90
CA LYS A 101 2.37 26.99 -5.91
C LYS A 101 2.83 28.18 -6.77
N ASN A 102 2.33 28.26 -7.99
CA ASN A 102 2.12 29.52 -8.67
C ASN A 102 0.60 29.63 -8.82
N GLU A 103 -0.07 30.27 -7.87
CA GLU A 103 -0.61 31.60 -8.12
C GLU A 103 -1.35 31.66 -9.47
N LEU A 104 -2.69 31.62 -9.40
CA LEU A 104 -3.51 32.67 -9.98
C LEU A 104 -4.92 32.58 -9.40
N ARG A 105 -5.28 33.63 -8.64
CA ARG A 105 -6.65 34.13 -8.52
C ARG A 105 -7.23 34.31 -9.92
N TRP A 106 -8.43 33.80 -10.15
CA TRP A 106 -9.65 34.45 -10.67
C TRP A 106 -10.76 33.39 -10.77
#